data_AF-A0A933KY76-F1
#
_entry.id   AF-A0A933KY76-F1
#
_cell.length_a   1.000
_cell.length_b   1.000
_cell.length_c   1.000
_cell.angle_alpha   90.00
_cell.angle_beta   90.00
_cell.angle_gamma   90.00
#
_symmetry.space_group_name_H-M   'P 1'
#
loop_
_entity.id
_entity.type
_entity.pdbx_description
1 polymer ?
#
loop_
_entity_poly.entity_id
_entity_poly.type
_entity_poly.pdbx_seq_one_letter_code
_entity_poly.pdbx_strand_id
1 'polypeptide(L)'
;MKPLLAGVLALASLSPAQGTRTFAGTITDDMCPKADHAGMRMGPTDAECVTACVAVHGAAYVLYDGATLYQLSDQQAPEAFAGQKVRVAGTLDAKTKTIHVESISAAR
;
A
#
# COMPACT_ATOMS: atom_id res chain seq x y z
N MET A 1 -22.79 32.49 47.21
CA MET A 1 -23.13 32.44 45.77
C MET A 1 -21.98 31.82 44.99
N LYS A 2 -22.10 30.52 44.74
CA LYS A 2 -21.42 29.73 43.69
C LYS A 2 -22.54 29.37 42.68
N PRO A 3 -22.28 28.94 41.44
CA PRO A 3 -21.00 28.52 40.86
C PRO A 3 -20.77 29.05 39.44
N LEU A 4 -19.62 28.78 38.83
CA LEU A 4 -19.52 28.52 37.39
C LEU A 4 -18.20 27.77 37.13
N LEU A 5 -18.25 26.46 37.28
CA LEU A 5 -17.26 25.55 36.73
C LEU A 5 -17.65 25.30 35.27
N ALA A 6 -16.89 25.89 34.34
CA ALA A 6 -16.99 25.58 32.93
C ALA A 6 -16.35 24.21 32.67
N GLY A 7 -17.19 23.17 32.54
CA GLY A 7 -16.76 21.84 32.16
C GLY A 7 -16.49 21.78 30.65
N VAL A 8 -15.22 21.67 30.26
CA VAL A 8 -14.84 21.30 28.89
C VAL A 8 -15.05 19.79 28.74
N LEU A 9 -16.10 19.40 28.01
CA LEU A 9 -16.36 18.01 27.66
C LEU A 9 -15.49 17.65 26.45
N ALA A 10 -14.33 17.02 26.70
CA ALA A 10 -13.50 16.47 25.64
C ALA A 10 -14.19 15.24 25.04
N LEU A 11 -14.80 15.41 23.86
CA LEU A 11 -15.31 14.30 23.05
C LEU A 11 -14.11 13.52 22.48
N ALA A 12 -13.75 12.43 23.14
CA ALA A 12 -12.80 11.46 22.58
C ALA A 12 -13.46 10.79 21.36
N SER A 13 -13.06 11.21 20.17
CA SER A 13 -13.47 10.57 18.91
C SER A 13 -12.84 9.18 18.82
N LEU A 14 -13.60 8.16 19.21
CA LEU A 14 -13.32 6.75 18.93
C LEU A 14 -13.41 6.55 17.42
N SER A 15 -12.26 6.58 16.75
CA SER A 15 -12.18 6.12 15.35
C SER A 15 -12.35 4.60 15.35
N PRO A 16 -13.25 4.02 14.55
CA PRO A 16 -13.35 2.57 14.43
C PRO A 16 -12.01 2.05 13.93
N ALA A 17 -11.40 1.14 14.70
CA ALA A 17 -10.22 0.41 14.24
C ALA A 17 -10.62 -0.37 12.99
N GLN A 18 -10.08 0.02 11.84
CA GLN A 18 -10.31 -0.67 10.58
C GLN A 18 -9.64 -2.03 10.68
N GLY A 19 -10.45 -3.09 10.71
CA GLY A 19 -9.92 -4.45 10.83
C GLY A 19 -9.05 -4.86 9.65
N THR A 20 -8.12 -5.77 9.90
CA THR A 20 -7.27 -6.42 8.91
C THR A 20 -8.14 -7.08 7.84
N ARG A 21 -7.76 -6.90 6.57
CA ARG A 21 -8.37 -7.56 5.42
C ARG A 21 -7.30 -7.99 4.42
N THR A 22 -7.67 -8.83 3.46
CA THR A 22 -6.78 -9.28 2.39
C THR A 22 -7.10 -8.57 1.08
N PHE A 23 -6.07 -8.00 0.47
CA PHE A 23 -6.07 -7.39 -0.85
C PHE A 23 -5.35 -8.31 -1.83
N ALA A 24 -5.86 -8.45 -3.04
CA ALA A 24 -5.22 -9.23 -4.10
C ALA A 24 -4.87 -8.31 -5.26
N GLY A 25 -3.70 -8.52 -5.86
CA GLY A 25 -3.22 -7.68 -6.94
C GLY A 25 -1.79 -8.03 -7.34
N THR A 26 -1.22 -7.21 -8.22
CA THR A 26 0.17 -7.35 -8.66
C THR A 26 1.04 -6.35 -7.90
N ILE A 27 2.21 -6.77 -7.40
CA ILE A 27 3.22 -5.83 -6.90
C ILE A 27 3.88 -5.12 -8.07
N THR A 28 3.81 -3.80 -8.07
CA THR A 28 4.41 -2.93 -9.09
C THR A 28 4.97 -1.66 -8.44
N ASP A 29 5.33 -0.67 -9.24
CA ASP A 29 5.80 0.64 -8.82
C ASP A 29 4.75 1.73 -9.12
N ASP A 30 4.77 2.80 -8.35
CA ASP A 30 3.82 3.93 -8.48
C ASP A 30 3.97 4.74 -9.78
N MET A 31 5.08 4.56 -10.51
CA MET A 31 5.29 5.15 -11.84
C MET A 31 4.74 4.30 -12.99
N CYS A 32 4.39 3.04 -12.73
CA CYS A 32 3.73 2.13 -13.67
C CYS A 32 2.31 1.79 -13.18
N PRO A 33 1.36 2.75 -13.21
CA PRO A 33 0.09 2.69 -12.46
C PRO A 33 -0.89 1.58 -12.89
N LYS A 34 -0.58 0.85 -13.95
CA LYS A 34 -1.39 -0.27 -14.46
C LYS A 34 -0.64 -1.61 -14.42
N ALA A 35 0.52 -1.65 -13.74
CA ALA A 35 1.46 -2.76 -13.80
C ALA A 35 1.81 -3.16 -15.25
N ASP A 36 1.93 -2.16 -16.15
CA ASP A 36 2.34 -2.36 -17.53
C ASP A 36 3.75 -1.77 -17.72
N HIS A 37 4.73 -2.66 -17.85
CA HIS A 37 6.15 -2.32 -17.97
C HIS A 37 6.68 -2.41 -19.40
N ALA A 38 5.83 -2.76 -20.38
CA ALA A 38 6.24 -3.04 -21.75
C ALA A 38 6.91 -1.84 -22.44
N GLY A 39 6.56 -0.61 -22.02
CA GLY A 39 7.11 0.64 -22.54
C GLY A 39 8.41 1.10 -21.86
N MET A 40 8.61 0.76 -20.58
CA MET A 40 9.73 1.26 -19.76
C MET A 40 11.01 0.44 -19.99
N ARG A 41 10.89 -0.90 -20.02
CA ARG A 41 11.98 -1.85 -20.27
C ARG A 41 13.27 -1.57 -19.46
N MET A 42 13.15 -1.27 -18.16
CA MET A 42 14.30 -1.11 -17.26
C MET A 42 14.94 -2.44 -16.82
N GLY A 43 14.57 -3.54 -17.48
CA GLY A 43 15.07 -4.89 -17.26
C GLY A 43 14.42 -5.88 -18.23
N PRO A 44 14.90 -7.13 -18.30
CA PRO A 44 14.33 -8.15 -19.18
C PRO A 44 13.00 -8.73 -18.66
N THR A 45 12.68 -8.55 -17.39
CA THR A 45 11.39 -8.94 -16.78
C THR A 45 10.69 -7.78 -16.08
N ASP A 46 9.39 -7.90 -15.86
CA ASP A 46 8.62 -6.92 -15.07
C ASP A 46 9.18 -6.78 -13.64
N ALA A 47 9.60 -7.89 -13.02
CA ALA A 47 10.23 -7.89 -11.71
C ALA A 47 11.49 -7.01 -11.69
N GLU A 48 12.40 -7.23 -12.63
CA GLU A 48 13.63 -6.43 -12.74
C GLU A 48 13.31 -4.97 -13.08
N CYS A 49 12.31 -4.71 -13.91
CA CYS A 49 11.88 -3.36 -14.23
C CYS A 49 11.39 -2.62 -12.98
N VAL A 50 10.53 -3.25 -12.16
CA VAL A 50 10.02 -2.68 -10.90
C VAL A 50 11.16 -2.42 -9.92
N THR A 51 12.02 -3.43 -9.66
CA THR A 51 13.14 -3.28 -8.71
C THR A 51 14.11 -2.20 -9.15
N ALA A 52 14.43 -2.11 -10.44
CA ALA A 52 15.26 -1.03 -10.98
C ALA A 52 14.58 0.34 -10.82
N CYS A 53 13.26 0.42 -11.03
CA CYS A 53 12.49 1.65 -10.85
C CYS A 53 12.58 2.18 -9.41
N VAL A 54 12.39 1.30 -8.43
CA VAL A 54 12.53 1.63 -7.01
C VAL A 54 13.96 2.07 -6.69
N ALA A 55 14.97 1.32 -7.14
CA ALA A 55 16.37 1.58 -6.82
C ALA A 55 16.93 2.85 -7.47
N VAL A 56 16.58 3.13 -8.74
CA VAL A 56 17.17 4.21 -9.54
C VAL A 56 16.37 5.51 -9.43
N HIS A 57 15.04 5.41 -9.35
CA HIS A 57 14.15 6.58 -9.37
C HIS A 57 13.46 6.85 -8.03
N GLY A 58 13.66 5.98 -7.03
CA GLY A 58 12.99 6.12 -5.73
C GLY A 58 11.48 5.90 -5.83
N ALA A 59 11.03 5.11 -6.80
CA ALA A 59 9.63 4.70 -6.91
C ALA A 59 9.19 3.96 -5.65
N ALA A 60 7.89 3.98 -5.36
CA ALA A 60 7.32 3.22 -4.25
C ALA A 60 6.74 1.90 -4.74
N TYR A 61 6.93 0.82 -3.98
CA TYR A 61 6.18 -0.43 -4.14
C TYR A 61 4.70 -0.21 -3.83
N VAL A 62 3.86 -0.64 -4.76
CA VAL A 62 2.40 -0.54 -4.68
C VAL A 62 1.76 -1.87 -5.05
N LEU A 63 0.53 -2.09 -4.58
CA LEU A 63 -0.34 -3.17 -5.04
C LEU A 63 -1.34 -2.60 -6.05
N TYR A 64 -1.34 -3.12 -7.27
CA TYR A 64 -2.37 -2.85 -8.25
C TYR A 64 -3.42 -3.97 -8.26
N ASP A 65 -4.67 -3.68 -7.89
CA ASP A 65 -5.75 -4.67 -7.84
C ASP A 65 -6.48 -4.88 -9.20
N GLY A 66 -6.03 -4.19 -10.25
CA GLY A 66 -6.70 -4.13 -11.55
C GLY A 66 -7.56 -2.87 -11.76
N ALA A 67 -7.78 -2.08 -10.70
CA ALA A 67 -8.50 -0.81 -10.76
C ALA A 67 -7.81 0.31 -9.96
N THR A 68 -7.25 -0.03 -8.80
CA THR A 68 -6.70 0.90 -7.82
C THR A 68 -5.26 0.52 -7.50
N LEU A 69 -4.43 1.54 -7.33
CA LEU A 69 -3.10 1.43 -6.75
C LEU A 69 -3.20 1.74 -5.27
N TYR A 70 -2.62 0.85 -4.47
CA TYR A 70 -2.45 1.05 -3.05
C TYR A 70 -0.97 1.12 -2.73
N GLN A 71 -0.54 2.21 -2.11
CA GLN A 71 0.82 2.26 -1.58
C GLN A 71 0.96 1.26 -0.43
N LEU A 72 2.06 0.53 -0.40
CA LEU A 72 2.36 -0.39 0.70
C LEU A 72 3.17 0.34 1.76
N SER A 73 2.78 0.24 3.03
CA SER A 73 3.59 0.84 4.11
C SER A 73 4.97 0.20 4.23
N ASP A 74 5.07 -1.08 3.88
CA ASP A 74 6.32 -1.81 3.74
C ASP A 74 6.87 -1.59 2.33
N GLN A 75 8.10 -1.06 2.25
CA GLN A 75 8.81 -0.75 1.01
C GLN A 75 10.04 -1.64 0.80
N GLN A 76 10.11 -2.76 1.50
CA GLN A 76 11.23 -3.71 1.43
C GLN A 76 10.73 -5.13 1.12
N ALA A 77 9.78 -5.67 1.88
CA ALA A 77 9.25 -7.03 1.64
C ALA A 77 8.60 -7.23 0.24
N PRO A 78 7.93 -6.24 -0.38
CA PRO A 78 7.32 -6.41 -1.69
C PRO A 78 8.32 -6.71 -2.82
N GLU A 79 9.60 -6.36 -2.67
CA GLU A 79 10.64 -6.60 -3.69
C GLU A 79 10.70 -8.07 -4.12
N ALA A 80 10.59 -9.00 -3.16
CA ALA A 80 10.61 -10.44 -3.44
C ALA A 80 9.42 -10.91 -4.30
N PHE A 81 8.40 -10.08 -4.46
CA PHE A 81 7.19 -10.34 -5.21
C PHE A 81 7.00 -9.38 -6.39
N ALA A 82 8.02 -8.59 -6.75
CA ALA A 82 7.95 -7.63 -7.84
C ALA A 82 7.42 -8.28 -9.14
N GLY A 83 6.43 -7.66 -9.77
CA GLY A 83 5.75 -8.17 -10.98
C GLY A 83 4.84 -9.38 -10.75
N GLN A 84 4.73 -9.91 -9.52
CA GLN A 84 3.94 -11.10 -9.22
C GLN A 84 2.56 -10.74 -8.65
N LYS A 85 1.60 -11.63 -8.88
CA LYS A 85 0.30 -11.59 -8.19
C LYS A 85 0.44 -12.10 -6.76
N VAL A 86 -0.07 -11.33 -5.82
CA VAL A 86 0.02 -11.60 -4.39
C VAL A 86 -1.33 -11.42 -3.68
N ARG A 87 -1.37 -11.88 -2.43
CA ARG A 87 -2.33 -11.50 -1.41
C ARG A 87 -1.60 -10.75 -0.31
N VAL A 88 -2.01 -9.52 -0.05
CA VAL A 88 -1.50 -8.66 1.03
C VAL A 88 -2.55 -8.63 2.14
N ALA A 89 -2.20 -9.09 3.35
CA ALA A 89 -3.03 -8.88 4.53
C ALA A 89 -2.59 -7.59 5.23
N GLY A 90 -3.56 -6.76 5.63
CA GLY A 90 -3.28 -5.51 6.32
C GLY A 90 -4.51 -4.64 6.53
N THR A 91 -4.31 -3.42 7.01
CA THR A 91 -5.36 -2.41 7.18
C THR A 91 -5.24 -1.32 6.12
N LEU A 92 -6.36 -0.77 5.63
CA LEU A 92 -6.36 0.24 4.56
C LEU A 92 -6.68 1.62 5.12
N ASP A 93 -5.73 2.53 5.07
CA ASP A 93 -6.03 3.96 5.16
C ASP A 93 -6.68 4.40 3.85
N ALA A 94 -8.01 4.49 3.87
CA ALA A 94 -8.80 4.88 2.70
C ALA A 94 -8.55 6.33 2.24
N LYS A 95 -8.04 7.21 3.11
CA LYS A 95 -7.75 8.61 2.74
C LYS A 95 -6.51 8.71 1.86
N THR A 96 -5.48 7.94 2.21
CA THR A 96 -4.19 7.95 1.50
C THR A 96 -4.05 6.80 0.50
N LYS A 97 -4.98 5.84 0.52
CA LYS A 97 -4.89 4.56 -0.21
C LYS A 97 -3.63 3.77 0.15
N THR A 98 -3.23 3.84 1.42
CA THR A 98 -2.09 3.07 1.93
C THR A 98 -2.60 1.79 2.60
N ILE A 99 -2.06 0.64 2.21
CA ILE A 99 -2.21 -0.60 2.96
C ILE A 99 -1.07 -0.67 3.97
N HIS A 100 -1.42 -0.64 5.26
CA HIS A 100 -0.49 -1.00 6.32
C HIS A 100 -0.31 -2.52 6.33
N VAL A 101 0.82 -2.96 5.76
CA VAL A 101 1.11 -4.36 5.48
C VAL A 101 1.41 -5.12 6.76
N GLU A 102 0.72 -6.25 6.94
CA GLU A 102 1.02 -7.24 7.98
C GLU A 102 1.70 -8.48 7.39
N SER A 103 1.29 -8.91 6.20
CA SER A 103 1.95 -10.01 5.47
C SER A 103 1.68 -9.97 3.97
N ILE A 104 2.59 -10.57 3.21
CA ILE A 104 2.49 -10.75 1.75
C ILE A 104 2.70 -12.23 1.44
N SER A 105 1.86 -12.77 0.55
CA SER A 105 1.98 -14.15 0.07
C SER A 105 1.69 -14.23 -1.42
N ALA A 106 2.37 -15.12 -2.14
CA ALA A 106 2.07 -15.36 -3.55
C ALA A 106 0.62 -15.83 -3.73
N ALA A 107 -0.06 -15.30 -4.74
CA ALA A 107 -1.36 -15.83 -5.14
C ALA A 107 -1.13 -17.16 -5.88
N ARG A 108 -1.70 -18.26 -5.34
CA ARG A 108 -1.75 -19.56 -6.03
C ARG A 108 -2.71 -19.52 -7.22
#